data_AF-A0A0R1UWB5-F1
#
_entry.id   AF-A0A0R1UWB5-F1
#
_cell.length_a   1.000
_cell.length_b   1.000
_cell.length_c   1.000
_cell.angle_alpha   90.00
_cell.angle_beta   90.00
_cell.angle_gamma   90.00
#
_symmetry.space_group_name_H-M   'P 1'
#
loop_
_entity.id
_entity.type
_entity.pdbx_description
1 polymer ?
#
loop_
_entity_poly.entity_id
_entity_poly.type
_entity_poly.pdbx_seq_one_letter_code
_entity_poly.pdbx_strand_id
1 'polypeptide(L)'
;MVATSKTLFVAQILLTLIFVVGGIIFPLFMTNLQATITTARSTISSVSNAAMFLGEALGGFAGGILIANFPGFWGIGIFTALLASISYLLYALTLHFW
;
A
#
# COMPACT_ATOMS: atom_id res chain seq x y z
N MET A 1 3.81 30.02 -3.34
CA MET A 1 4.51 29.97 -4.64
C MET A 1 4.13 28.66 -5.31
N VAL A 2 3.42 28.70 -6.43
CA VAL A 2 2.94 27.52 -7.17
C VAL A 2 4.15 26.78 -7.73
N ALA A 3 4.40 25.56 -7.27
CA ALA A 3 5.40 24.70 -7.87
C ALA A 3 5.02 24.44 -9.34
N THR A 4 5.94 24.78 -10.22
CA THR A 4 5.94 24.65 -11.69
C THR A 4 5.08 23.51 -12.25
N SER A 5 4.27 23.81 -13.29
CA SER A 5 3.27 22.91 -13.90
C SER A 5 3.75 21.47 -14.20
N LYS A 6 5.04 21.28 -14.50
CA LYS A 6 5.63 19.96 -14.76
C LYS A 6 5.68 19.07 -13.52
N THR A 7 5.98 19.61 -12.34
CA THR A 7 6.08 18.82 -11.10
C THR A 7 4.71 18.33 -10.64
N LEU A 8 3.68 19.16 -10.81
CA LEU A 8 2.29 18.79 -10.52
C LEU A 8 1.83 17.64 -11.44
N PHE A 9 2.13 17.73 -12.74
CA PHE A 9 1.78 16.71 -13.72
C PHE A 9 2.45 15.36 -13.40
N VAL A 10 3.73 15.38 -13.00
CA VAL A 10 4.44 14.17 -12.57
C VAL A 10 3.80 13.56 -11.32
N ALA A 11 3.49 14.39 -10.30
CA ALA A 11 2.84 13.91 -9.09
C ALA A 11 1.47 13.28 -9.37
N GLN A 12 0.69 13.86 -10.30
CA GLN A 12 -0.60 13.33 -10.70
C GLN A 12 -0.48 11.97 -11.38
N ILE A 13 0.47 11.81 -12.32
CA ILE A 13 0.73 10.52 -12.96
C ILE A 13 1.12 9.46 -11.93
N LEU A 14 2.03 9.81 -11.01
CA LEU A 14 2.45 8.90 -9.95
C LEU A 14 1.28 8.50 -9.05
N LEU A 15 0.44 9.46 -8.67
CA LEU A 15 -0.76 9.20 -7.87
C LEU A 15 -1.72 8.26 -8.62
N THR A 16 -1.99 8.53 -9.90
CA THR A 16 -2.82 7.66 -10.73
C THR A 16 -2.28 6.24 -10.80
N LEU A 17 -0.97 6.07 -11.01
CA LEU A 17 -0.34 4.76 -11.03
C LEU A 17 -0.48 4.03 -9.69
N ILE A 18 -0.28 4.72 -8.56
CA ILE A 18 -0.44 4.15 -7.22
C ILE A 18 -1.88 3.64 -7.03
N PHE A 19 -2.89 4.43 -7.41
CA PHE A 19 -4.29 4.02 -7.28
C PHE A 19 -4.67 2.88 -8.22
N VAL A 20 -4.18 2.88 -9.46
CA VAL A 20 -4.43 1.78 -10.42
C VAL A 20 -3.80 0.48 -9.91
N VAL A 21 -2.52 0.53 -9.52
CA VAL A 21 -1.80 -0.66 -9.02
C VAL A 21 -2.42 -1.15 -7.71
N GLY A 22 -2.65 -0.25 -6.75
CA GLY A 22 -3.28 -0.59 -5.47
C GLY A 22 -4.68 -1.17 -5.63
N GLY A 23 -5.49 -0.60 -6.52
CA GLY A 23 -6.85 -1.06 -6.82
C GLY A 23 -6.92 -2.46 -7.44
N ILE A 24 -5.86 -2.89 -8.14
CA ILE A 24 -5.78 -4.22 -8.76
C ILE A 24 -5.18 -5.25 -7.78
N ILE A 25 -4.15 -4.87 -7.00
CA ILE A 25 -3.43 -5.79 -6.11
C ILE A 25 -4.34 -6.41 -5.06
N PHE A 26 -5.20 -5.61 -4.42
CA PHE A 26 -6.02 -6.10 -3.31
C PHE A 26 -7.04 -7.19 -3.74
N PRO A 27 -7.85 -7.00 -4.80
CA PRO A 27 -8.71 -8.05 -5.34
C PRO A 27 -7.94 -9.29 -5.82
N LEU A 28 -6.75 -9.12 -6.40
CA LEU A 28 -5.90 -10.25 -6.81
C LEU A 28 -5.45 -11.07 -5.60
N PHE A 29 -4.94 -10.43 -4.54
CA PHE A 29 -4.57 -11.13 -3.31
C PHE A 29 -5.75 -11.86 -2.66
N MET A 30 -6.91 -11.19 -2.59
CA MET A 30 -8.14 -11.77 -2.05
C MET A 30 -8.58 -13.00 -2.82
N THR A 31 -8.54 -12.93 -4.16
CA THR A 31 -8.89 -14.07 -5.02
C THR A 31 -7.94 -15.25 -4.79
N ASN A 32 -6.64 -14.98 -4.72
CA ASN A 32 -5.63 -16.02 -4.46
C ASN A 32 -5.82 -16.69 -3.09
N LEU A 33 -5.98 -15.91 -2.01
CA LEU A 33 -6.18 -16.45 -0.66
C LEU A 33 -7.46 -17.30 -0.55
N GLN A 34 -8.56 -16.83 -1.16
CA GLN A 34 -9.83 -17.57 -1.17
C GLN A 34 -9.79 -18.82 -2.06
N ALA A 35 -8.94 -18.85 -3.09
CA ALA A 35 -8.74 -20.04 -3.92
C ALA A 35 -7.98 -21.14 -3.17
N THR A 36 -7.00 -20.77 -2.33
CA THR A 36 -6.24 -21.72 -1.50
C THR A 36 -7.07 -22.30 -0.35
N ILE A 37 -7.98 -21.51 0.23
CA ILE A 37 -8.80 -21.93 1.37
C ILE A 37 -10.29 -21.80 1.00
N THR A 38 -10.85 -22.88 0.45
CA THR A 38 -12.22 -22.91 -0.06
C THR A 38 -13.28 -22.98 1.05
N THR A 39 -12.93 -23.49 2.23
CA THR A 39 -13.86 -23.74 3.35
C THR A 39 -14.20 -22.48 4.16
N ALA A 40 -13.38 -21.43 4.13
CA ALA A 40 -13.49 -20.25 4.99
C ALA A 40 -13.39 -18.91 4.24
N ARG A 41 -13.92 -18.85 3.02
CA ARG A 41 -13.79 -17.69 2.12
C ARG A 41 -14.30 -16.37 2.72
N SER A 42 -15.41 -16.40 3.45
CA SER A 42 -16.00 -15.22 4.10
C SER A 42 -15.13 -14.69 5.24
N THR A 43 -14.55 -15.58 6.04
CA THR A 43 -13.60 -15.21 7.12
C THR A 43 -12.32 -14.61 6.56
N ILE A 44 -11.80 -15.14 5.46
CA ILE A 44 -10.60 -14.59 4.80
C ILE A 44 -10.89 -13.18 4.31
N SER A 45 -12.02 -12.98 3.64
CA SER A 45 -12.39 -11.65 3.17
C SER A 45 -12.57 -10.65 4.32
N SER A 46 -13.14 -11.05 5.45
CA SER A 46 -13.32 -10.14 6.59
C SER A 46 -12.00 -9.82 7.29
N VAL A 47 -11.12 -10.81 7.51
CA VAL A 47 -9.80 -10.61 8.14
C VAL A 47 -8.89 -9.78 7.25
N SER A 48 -8.83 -10.06 5.94
CA SER A 48 -8.01 -9.29 5.01
C SER A 48 -8.51 -7.84 4.87
N ASN A 49 -9.82 -7.60 4.94
CA ASN A 49 -10.37 -6.24 4.98
C ASN A 49 -10.05 -5.53 6.30
N ALA A 50 -10.13 -6.24 7.44
CA ALA A 50 -9.71 -5.70 8.73
C ALA A 50 -8.21 -5.33 8.75
N ALA A 51 -7.36 -6.17 8.15
CA ALA A 51 -5.93 -5.91 8.00
C ALA A 51 -5.65 -4.69 7.12
N MET A 52 -6.41 -4.51 6.03
CA MET A 52 -6.32 -3.33 5.16
C MET A 52 -6.63 -2.05 5.94
N PHE A 53 -7.76 -2.00 6.65
CA PHE A 53 -8.13 -0.83 7.45
C PHE A 53 -7.15 -0.56 8.59
N LEU A 54 -6.60 -1.59 9.21
CA LEU A 54 -5.54 -1.43 10.20
C LEU A 54 -4.28 -0.82 9.57
N GLY A 55 -3.91 -1.25 8.36
CA GLY A 55 -2.83 -0.67 7.58
C GLY A 55 -3.08 0.81 7.24
N GLU A 56 -4.30 1.16 6.81
CA GLU A 56 -4.69 2.55 6.55
C GLU A 56 -4.62 3.42 7.80
N ALA A 57 -5.10 2.92 8.94
CA ALA A 57 -5.06 3.65 10.21
C ALA A 57 -3.62 3.89 10.68
N LEU A 58 -2.77 2.86 10.64
CA LEU A 58 -1.35 2.99 11.00
C LEU A 58 -0.59 3.89 10.01
N GLY A 59 -0.90 3.78 8.71
CA GLY A 59 -0.33 4.63 7.67
C GLY A 59 -0.72 6.09 7.85
N GLY A 60 -1.96 6.38 8.20
CA GLY A 60 -2.45 7.72 8.52
C GLY A 60 -1.80 8.29 9.78
N PHE A 61 -1.68 7.47 10.83
CA PHE A 61 -1.01 7.86 12.08
C PHE A 61 0.48 8.18 11.85
N ALA A 62 1.22 7.26 11.23
CA ALA A 62 2.63 7.46 10.91
C ALA A 62 2.82 8.64 9.94
N GLY A 63 2.02 8.70 8.87
CA GLY A 63 2.04 9.79 7.89
C GLY A 63 1.78 11.16 8.53
N GLY A 64 0.84 11.25 9.47
CA GLY A 64 0.57 12.48 10.23
C GLY A 64 1.77 12.95 11.06
N ILE A 65 2.43 12.02 11.76
CA ILE A 65 3.66 12.32 12.51
C ILE A 65 4.77 12.80 11.56
N LEU A 66 4.93 12.14 10.41
CA LEU A 66 5.97 12.48 9.45
C LEU A 66 5.75 13.85 8.82
N ILE A 67 4.50 14.21 8.47
CA ILE A 67 4.15 15.56 7.99
C ILE A 67 4.43 16.62 9.06
N ALA A 68 4.11 16.32 10.33
CA ALA A 68 4.26 17.28 11.42
C ALA A 68 5.71 17.58 11.79
N ASN A 69 6.62 16.61 11.61
CA ASN A 69 8.01 16.70 12.10
C ASN A 69 9.06 16.92 11.00
N PHE A 70 8.77 16.62 9.73
CA PHE A 70 9.73 16.73 8.63
C PHE A 70 9.28 17.74 7.56
N PRO A 71 10.13 18.72 7.19
CA PRO A 71 9.82 19.60 6.08
C PRO A 71 9.96 18.87 4.74
N GLY A 72 8.87 18.86 3.97
CA GLY A 72 8.82 18.25 2.63
C GLY A 72 8.28 16.81 2.60
N PHE A 73 7.70 16.42 1.46
CA PHE A 73 6.99 15.14 1.30
C PHE A 73 7.92 13.90 1.23
N TRP A 74 9.24 14.10 1.24
CA TRP A 74 10.24 13.05 1.08
C TRP A 74 10.20 12.03 2.22
N GLY A 75 9.92 12.45 3.45
CA GLY A 75 9.80 11.53 4.59
C GLY A 75 8.71 10.48 4.36
N ILE A 76 7.53 10.92 3.93
CA ILE A 76 6.40 10.04 3.62
C ILE A 76 6.72 9.14 2.43
N GLY A 77 7.39 9.70 1.40
CA GLY A 77 7.82 8.96 0.23
C GLY A 77 8.77 7.80 0.59
N ILE A 78 9.81 8.08 1.38
CA ILE A 78 10.76 7.06 1.85
C ILE A 78 10.08 6.03 2.73
N PHE A 79 9.25 6.46 3.69
CA PHE A 79 8.49 5.57 4.56
C PHE A 79 7.60 4.61 3.77
N THR A 80 6.84 5.13 2.80
CA THR A 80 5.97 4.34 1.93
C THR A 80 6.78 3.38 1.07
N ALA A 81 7.88 3.84 0.48
CA ALA A 81 8.76 3.00 -0.34
C ALA A 81 9.39 1.85 0.46
N LEU A 82 9.82 2.11 1.71
CA LEU A 82 10.37 1.09 2.59
C LEU A 82 9.32 0.03 2.96
N LEU A 83 8.12 0.44 3.36
CA LEU A 83 7.05 -0.50 3.69
C LEU A 83 6.62 -1.34 2.49
N ALA A 84 6.49 -0.72 1.31
CA ALA A 84 6.19 -1.42 0.08
C ALA A 84 7.31 -2.43 -0.28
N SER A 85 8.57 -2.05 -0.11
CA SER A 85 9.72 -2.93 -0.33
C SER A 85 9.73 -4.12 0.65
N ILE A 86 9.45 -3.88 1.93
CA ILE A 86 9.34 -4.93 2.95
C ILE A 86 8.20 -5.89 2.61
N SER A 87 7.03 -5.37 2.23
CA SER A 87 5.88 -6.19 1.80
C SER A 87 6.22 -7.04 0.58
N TYR A 88 6.87 -6.47 -0.43
CA TYR A 88 7.32 -7.20 -1.61
C TYR A 88 8.35 -8.27 -1.28
N LEU A 89 9.33 -7.96 -0.42
CA LEU A 89 10.35 -8.92 0.03
C LEU A 89 9.73 -10.08 0.80
N LEU A 90 8.77 -9.81 1.70
CA LEU A 90 8.03 -10.85 2.42
C LEU A 90 7.27 -11.77 1.47
N TYR A 91 6.62 -11.20 0.46
CA TYR A 91 5.92 -11.96 -0.56
C TYR A 91 6.88 -12.82 -1.41
N ALA A 92 7.98 -12.23 -1.88
CA ALA A 92 9.00 -12.93 -2.66
C ALA A 92 9.67 -14.06 -1.87
N LEU A 93 9.95 -13.83 -0.58
CA LEU A 93 10.48 -14.84 0.31
C LEU A 93 9.49 -15.99 0.50
N THR A 94 8.20 -15.68 0.68
CA THR A 94 7.15 -16.70 0.82
C THR A 94 7.01 -17.55 -0.44
N LEU A 95 7.12 -16.93 -1.63
CA LEU A 95 7.10 -17.65 -2.92
C LEU A 95 8.28 -18.60 -3.12
N HIS A 96 9.43 -18.38 -2.47
CA HIS A 96 10.59 -19.28 -2.61
C HIS A 96 10.42 -20.62 -1.89
N PHE A 97 9.47 -20.71 -0.95
CA PHE A 97 9.23 -21.91 -0.13
C PHE A 97 8.07 -22.78 -0.62
N TRP A 98 7.47 -22.48 -1.77
CA TRP A 98 6.41 -23.23 -2.44
C TRP A 98 6.82 -23.61 -3.87
#